data_AF-A0A817LCH8-F1
#
_entry.id   AF-A0A817LCH8-F1
#
_cell.length_a   1.000
_cell.length_b   1.000
_cell.length_c   1.000
_cell.angle_alpha   90.00
_cell.angle_beta   90.00
_cell.angle_gamma   90.00
#
_symmetry.space_group_name_H-M   'P 1'
#
loop_
_entity.id
_entity.type
_entity.pdbx_description
1 polymer ?
#
loop_
_entity_poly.entity_id
_entity_poly.type
_entity_poly.pdbx_seq_one_letter_code
_entity_poly.pdbx_strand_id
1 'polypeptide(L)'
;MKYRWVTSLQAHLTLIAVQWIIAILLPLPAIVTKDIYFASNALCWVRKKFIIHVAYTFLAYYFLPTICIIILYIYLFRRAKHSINVSVAPVTEPSKRQNSDVDLLRNLMILFSIYIFGGFPTLLYLIIGNNVLYCIGLIFVALAVAIEKAATIFLDRQLRTTIKYTFRYSKARITPMKFNVAIRTVVEGTRKPMAQFAK
;
A
#
# COMPACT_ATOMS: atom_id res chain seq x y z
N MET A 1 26.98 4.33 7.36
CA MET A 1 25.83 3.66 6.71
C MET A 1 26.35 2.62 5.72
N LYS A 2 26.34 1.32 6.07
CA LYS A 2 27.10 0.27 5.36
C LYS A 2 26.41 -0.30 4.10
N TYR A 3 25.16 0.07 3.81
CA TYR A 3 24.36 -0.49 2.69
C TYR A 3 23.62 0.60 1.89
N ARG A 4 24.35 1.54 1.28
CA ARG A 4 23.78 2.64 0.47
C ARG A 4 23.02 2.15 -0.78
N TRP A 5 23.39 0.97 -1.28
CA TRP A 5 22.77 0.34 -2.45
C TRP A 5 21.33 -0.16 -2.18
N VAL A 6 21.05 -0.66 -0.98
CA VAL A 6 19.70 -1.12 -0.60
C VAL A 6 18.72 0.05 -0.52
N THR A 7 19.20 1.27 -0.25
CA THR A 7 18.41 2.51 -0.28
C THR A 7 18.33 3.16 -1.66
N SER A 8 18.96 2.57 -2.70
CA SER A 8 18.91 3.13 -4.05
C SER A 8 17.56 2.84 -4.72
N LEU A 9 17.05 3.80 -5.47
CA LEU A 9 15.81 3.64 -6.24
C LEU A 9 15.92 2.47 -7.23
N GLN A 10 17.09 2.28 -7.84
CA GLN A 10 17.36 1.19 -8.77
C GLN A 10 17.17 -0.18 -8.11
N ALA A 11 17.68 -0.39 -6.89
CA ALA A 11 17.48 -1.65 -6.18
C ALA A 11 15.99 -1.94 -5.90
N HIS A 12 15.22 -0.92 -5.52
CA HIS A 12 13.78 -1.06 -5.31
C HIS A 12 13.04 -1.40 -6.61
N LEU A 13 13.38 -0.74 -7.72
CA LEU A 13 12.79 -1.02 -9.03
C LEU A 13 13.10 -2.45 -9.49
N THR A 14 14.35 -2.92 -9.31
CA THR A 14 14.73 -4.30 -9.65
C THR A 14 13.97 -5.31 -8.80
N LEU A 15 13.84 -5.07 -7.48
CA LEU A 15 13.06 -5.94 -6.59
C LEU A 15 11.59 -6.00 -7.00
N ILE A 16 10.99 -4.87 -7.34
CA ILE A 16 9.61 -4.80 -7.83
C ILE A 16 9.48 -5.58 -9.15
N ALA A 17 10.40 -5.40 -10.09
CA ALA A 17 10.38 -6.12 -11.37
C ALA A 17 10.47 -7.64 -11.18
N VAL A 18 11.39 -8.11 -10.33
CA VAL A 18 11.53 -9.53 -9.99
C VAL A 18 10.25 -10.06 -9.32
N GLN A 19 9.66 -9.29 -8.40
CA GLN A 19 8.41 -9.66 -7.75
C GLN A 19 7.27 -9.83 -8.76
N TRP A 20 7.15 -8.93 -9.75
CA TRP A 20 6.16 -9.04 -10.82
C TRP A 20 6.36 -10.28 -11.68
N ILE A 21 7.61 -10.58 -12.06
CA ILE A 21 7.94 -11.79 -12.81
C ILE A 21 7.49 -13.04 -12.03
N ILE A 22 7.82 -13.12 -10.75
CA ILE A 22 7.42 -14.23 -9.86
C ILE A 22 5.89 -14.32 -9.77
N ALA A 23 5.20 -13.20 -9.60
CA ALA A 23 3.74 -13.14 -9.50
C ALA A 23 3.02 -13.59 -10.79
N ILE A 24 3.66 -13.43 -11.96
CA ILE A 24 3.14 -13.92 -13.25
C ILE A 24 3.46 -15.39 -13.47
N LEU A 25 4.66 -15.84 -13.06
CA LEU A 25 5.11 -17.22 -13.27
C LEU A 25 4.41 -18.23 -12.33
N LEU A 26 4.15 -17.86 -11.07
CA LEU A 26 3.52 -18.77 -10.11
C LEU A 26 2.11 -19.27 -10.48
N PRO A 27 1.18 -18.44 -11.01
CA PRO A 27 -0.15 -18.90 -11.41
C PRO A 27 -0.14 -19.59 -12.78
N LEU A 28 0.93 -19.44 -13.56
CA LEU A 28 1.02 -19.95 -14.93
C LEU A 28 0.78 -21.47 -15.04
N PRO A 29 1.31 -22.32 -14.15
CA PRO A 29 0.97 -23.75 -14.13
C PRO A 29 -0.54 -24.01 -14.02
N ALA A 30 -1.26 -23.24 -13.19
CA ALA A 30 -2.70 -23.41 -12.99
C ALA A 30 -3.55 -22.94 -14.19
N ILE A 31 -2.99 -22.08 -15.04
CA ILE A 31 -3.63 -21.63 -16.28
C ILE A 31 -3.37 -22.63 -17.42
N VAL A 32 -2.17 -23.19 -17.47
CA VAL A 32 -1.74 -24.11 -18.54
C VAL A 32 -2.31 -25.51 -18.34
N THR A 33 -2.46 -25.98 -17.09
CA THR A 33 -3.14 -27.25 -16.83
C THR A 33 -4.63 -27.11 -17.14
N LYS A 34 -5.22 -28.10 -17.84
CA LYS A 34 -6.66 -28.15 -18.14
C LYS A 34 -7.50 -28.48 -16.89
N ASP A 35 -7.15 -27.90 -15.75
CA ASP A 35 -7.78 -28.19 -14.46
C ASP A 35 -9.06 -27.36 -14.27
N ILE A 36 -9.22 -26.31 -15.08
CA ILE A 36 -10.37 -25.42 -15.10
C ILE A 36 -11.23 -25.75 -16.34
N TYR A 37 -12.35 -26.44 -16.13
CA TYR A 37 -13.35 -26.68 -17.17
C TYR A 37 -14.52 -25.70 -17.00
N PHE A 38 -14.85 -24.96 -18.06
CA PHE A 38 -16.07 -24.19 -18.14
C PHE A 38 -17.20 -25.11 -18.59
N ALA A 39 -17.92 -25.72 -17.64
CA ALA A 39 -19.18 -26.38 -17.97
C ALA A 39 -20.25 -25.31 -18.19
N SER A 40 -21.03 -25.43 -19.27
CA SER A 40 -22.17 -24.56 -19.57
C SER A 40 -23.09 -24.49 -18.33
N ASN A 41 -23.25 -23.29 -17.76
CA ASN A 41 -24.01 -22.98 -16.54
C ASN A 41 -23.38 -23.39 -15.19
N ALA A 42 -22.11 -23.77 -15.14
CA ALA A 42 -21.39 -24.00 -13.88
C ALA A 42 -20.41 -22.86 -13.58
N LEU A 43 -20.31 -22.50 -12.30
CA LEU A 43 -19.24 -21.62 -11.81
C LEU A 43 -17.87 -22.26 -12.14
N CYS A 44 -16.88 -21.43 -12.53
CA CYS A 44 -15.49 -21.83 -12.69
C CYS A 44 -14.94 -22.35 -11.35
N TRP A 45 -14.95 -23.67 -11.13
CA TRP A 45 -14.50 -24.30 -9.90
C TRP A 45 -13.25 -25.13 -10.15
N VAL A 46 -12.25 -24.95 -9.28
CA VAL A 46 -11.11 -25.85 -9.22
C VAL A 46 -11.59 -27.18 -8.65
N ARG A 47 -11.47 -28.26 -9.43
CA ARG A 47 -11.91 -29.60 -8.99
C ARG A 47 -11.15 -30.00 -7.73
N LYS A 48 -11.84 -30.58 -6.73
CA LYS A 48 -11.21 -31.12 -5.50
C LYS A 48 -10.09 -32.14 -5.75
N LYS A 49 -10.03 -32.75 -6.93
CA LYS A 49 -8.93 -33.66 -7.33
C LYS A 49 -7.58 -32.94 -7.44
N PHE A 50 -7.57 -31.61 -7.53
CA PHE A 50 -6.38 -30.77 -7.65
C PHE A 50 -6.02 -30.03 -6.34
N ILE A 51 -6.28 -30.65 -5.17
CA ILE A 51 -5.87 -30.10 -3.86
C ILE A 51 -4.37 -29.77 -3.83
N ILE A 52 -3.53 -30.52 -4.56
CA ILE A 52 -2.08 -30.25 -4.67
C ILE A 52 -1.81 -28.84 -5.21
N HIS A 53 -2.56 -28.37 -6.21
CA HIS A 53 -2.41 -27.00 -6.73
C HIS A 53 -2.84 -25.95 -5.70
N VAL A 54 -3.92 -26.20 -4.95
CA VAL A 54 -4.38 -25.31 -3.88
C VAL A 54 -3.36 -25.28 -2.73
N ALA A 55 -2.77 -26.43 -2.37
CA ALA A 55 -1.76 -26.53 -1.34
C ALA A 55 -0.45 -25.84 -1.75
N TYR A 56 0.03 -26.04 -2.98
CA TYR A 56 1.22 -25.37 -3.51
C TYR A 56 1.03 -23.85 -3.56
N THR A 57 -0.10 -23.37 -4.09
CA THR A 57 -0.38 -21.94 -4.17
C THR A 57 -0.49 -21.33 -2.79
N PHE A 58 -1.17 -22.00 -1.85
CA PHE A 58 -1.22 -21.56 -0.46
C PHE A 58 0.17 -21.54 0.20
N LEU A 59 1.01 -22.55 -0.01
CA LEU A 59 2.35 -22.59 0.54
C LEU A 59 3.20 -21.41 0.03
N ALA A 60 3.19 -21.18 -1.29
CA ALA A 60 4.03 -20.20 -1.94
C ALA A 60 3.54 -18.76 -1.72
N TYR A 61 2.22 -18.53 -1.68
CA TYR A 61 1.64 -17.20 -1.52
C TYR A 61 1.30 -16.81 -0.09
N TYR A 62 1.19 -17.77 0.84
CA TYR A 62 0.79 -17.50 2.22
C TYR A 62 1.88 -17.89 3.23
N PHE A 63 2.31 -19.16 3.26
CA PHE A 63 3.30 -19.61 4.25
C PHE A 63 4.67 -18.96 4.07
N LEU A 64 5.23 -18.99 2.86
CA LEU A 64 6.58 -18.49 2.61
C LEU A 64 6.70 -16.98 2.89
N PRO A 65 5.78 -16.10 2.40
CA PRO A 65 5.79 -14.69 2.77
C PRO A 65 5.60 -14.46 4.27
N THR A 66 4.74 -15.24 4.93
CA THR A 66 4.52 -15.14 6.38
C THR A 66 5.82 -15.40 7.16
N ILE A 67 6.54 -16.47 6.82
CA ILE A 67 7.81 -16.81 7.45
C ILE A 67 8.85 -15.71 7.19
N CYS A 68 8.97 -15.22 5.94
CA CYS A 68 9.88 -14.12 5.60
C CYS A 68 9.59 -12.86 6.43
N ILE A 69 8.32 -12.48 6.59
CA ILE A 69 7.92 -11.32 7.38
C ILE A 69 8.26 -11.53 8.86
N ILE A 70 8.02 -12.73 9.43
CA ILE A 70 8.37 -13.03 10.83
C ILE A 70 9.88 -12.92 11.05
N ILE A 71 10.70 -13.50 10.16
CA ILE A 71 12.16 -13.43 10.27
C ILE A 71 12.64 -11.97 10.19
N LEU A 72 12.11 -11.20 9.23
CA LEU A 72 12.43 -9.78 9.07
C LEU A 72 12.00 -8.97 10.30
N TYR A 73 10.83 -9.27 10.87
CA TYR A 73 10.34 -8.64 12.09
C TYR A 73 11.26 -8.92 13.29
N ILE A 74 11.64 -10.18 13.52
CA ILE A 74 12.57 -10.57 14.60
C ILE A 74 13.91 -9.84 14.42
N TYR A 75 14.41 -9.78 13.18
CA TYR A 75 15.64 -9.07 12.87
C TYR A 75 15.55 -7.57 13.19
N LEU A 76 14.48 -6.89 12.74
CA LEU A 76 14.25 -5.47 13.02
C LEU A 76 14.06 -5.20 14.51
N PHE A 77 13.31 -6.04 15.20
CA PHE A 77 13.08 -5.93 16.64
C PHE A 77 14.38 -6.07 17.44
N ARG A 78 15.21 -7.06 17.13
CA ARG A 78 16.54 -7.23 17.75
C ARG A 78 17.43 -6.03 17.50
N ARG A 79 17.44 -5.50 16.27
CA ARG A 79 18.22 -4.32 15.91
C ARG A 79 17.74 -3.07 16.65
N ALA A 80 16.43 -2.86 16.74
CA ALA A 80 15.85 -1.78 17.51
C ALA A 80 16.28 -1.89 18.98
N LYS A 81 16.05 -3.04 19.63
CA LYS A 81 16.45 -3.29 21.02
C LYS A 81 17.94 -3.07 21.27
N HIS A 82 18.81 -3.53 20.37
CA HIS A 82 20.25 -3.31 20.46
C HIS A 82 20.60 -1.82 20.35
N SER A 83 19.96 -1.08 19.43
CA SER A 83 20.14 0.36 19.31
C SER A 83 19.73 1.10 20.58
N ILE A 84 18.64 0.70 21.25
CA ILE A 84 18.22 1.29 22.52
C ILE A 84 19.31 1.06 23.58
N ASN A 85 19.76 -0.20 23.74
CA ASN A 85 20.74 -0.57 24.76
C ASN A 85 22.11 0.10 24.58
N VAL A 86 22.55 0.34 23.33
CA VAL A 86 23.81 1.05 23.04
C VAL A 86 23.67 2.56 23.27
N SER A 87 22.45 3.11 23.23
CA SER A 87 22.17 4.53 23.46
C SER A 87 21.97 4.91 24.93
N VAL A 88 22.10 3.95 25.86
CA VAL A 88 21.99 4.18 27.32
C VAL A 88 23.28 4.79 27.91
N ALA A 89 24.27 5.14 27.07
CA ALA A 89 25.29 6.11 27.48
C ALA A 89 24.56 7.46 27.72
N PRO A 90 24.66 8.04 28.93
CA PRO A 90 23.83 9.18 29.31
C PRO A 90 24.24 10.36 28.43
N VAL A 91 23.28 11.10 27.86
CA VAL A 91 23.33 12.53 27.48
C VAL A 91 22.40 12.88 26.30
N THR A 92 21.91 11.94 25.48
CA THR A 92 21.13 12.33 24.28
C THR A 92 19.69 11.85 24.32
N GLU A 93 18.74 12.78 24.26
CA GLU A 93 17.31 12.50 24.08
C GLU A 93 17.07 11.44 22.99
N PRO A 94 16.02 10.60 23.12
CA PRO A 94 15.70 9.61 22.11
C PRO A 94 15.57 10.28 20.75
N SER A 95 16.52 9.99 19.86
CA SER A 95 16.59 10.65 18.56
C SER A 95 15.26 10.42 17.82
N LYS A 96 14.75 11.44 17.12
CA LYS A 96 13.54 11.39 16.27
C LYS A 96 13.46 10.14 15.37
N ARG A 97 14.62 9.55 15.05
CA ARG A 97 14.79 8.32 14.29
C ARG A 97 14.31 7.06 15.03
N GLN A 98 14.58 6.95 16.33
CA GLN A 98 14.20 5.80 17.15
C GLN A 98 12.68 5.68 17.29
N ASN A 99 11.98 6.79 17.49
CA ASN A 99 10.51 6.81 17.54
C ASN A 99 9.90 6.42 16.18
N SER A 100 10.52 6.87 15.07
CA SER A 100 10.08 6.50 13.72
C SER A 100 10.25 5.00 13.41
N ASP A 101 11.32 4.36 13.91
CA ASP A 101 11.56 2.93 13.68
C ASP A 101 10.54 2.06 14.45
N VAL A 102 10.12 2.49 15.66
CA VAL A 102 9.08 1.81 16.45
C VAL A 102 7.70 1.97 15.81
N ASP A 103 7.37 3.16 15.31
CA ASP A 103 6.11 3.40 14.58
C ASP A 103 6.03 2.55 13.30
N LEU A 104 7.13 2.44 12.55
CA LEU A 104 7.22 1.59 11.37
C LEU A 104 7.01 0.12 11.74
N LEU A 105 7.62 -0.34 12.83
CA LEU A 105 7.45 -1.70 13.33
C LEU A 105 6.01 -2.01 13.72
N ARG A 106 5.34 -1.08 14.40
CA ARG A 106 3.91 -1.19 14.76
C ARG A 106 3.02 -1.26 13.53
N ASN A 107 3.26 -0.40 12.54
CA ASN A 107 2.48 -0.38 11.30
C ASN A 107 2.67 -1.69 10.52
N LEU A 108 3.90 -2.20 10.46
CA LEU A 108 4.21 -3.48 9.82
C LEU A 108 3.51 -4.65 10.52
N MET A 109 3.45 -4.64 11.87
CA MET A 109 2.71 -5.63 12.65
C MET A 109 1.21 -5.62 12.34
N ILE A 110 0.58 -4.44 12.24
CA ILE A 110 -0.86 -4.34 11.94
C ILE A 110 -1.16 -4.89 10.54
N LEU A 111 -0.35 -4.50 9.55
CA LEU A 111 -0.50 -5.01 8.17
C LEU A 111 -0.30 -6.52 8.11
N PHE A 112 0.68 -7.05 8.86
CA PHE A 112 0.93 -8.47 8.94
C PHE A 112 -0.22 -9.24 9.60
N SER A 113 -0.82 -8.70 10.67
CA SER A 113 -2.00 -9.30 11.29
C SER A 113 -3.18 -9.38 10.32
N ILE A 114 -3.45 -8.30 9.58
CA ILE A 114 -4.52 -8.30 8.55
C ILE A 114 -4.28 -9.39 7.52
N TYR A 115 -3.04 -9.54 7.06
CA TYR A 115 -2.65 -10.56 6.10
C TYR A 115 -2.87 -11.99 6.63
N ILE A 116 -2.45 -12.28 7.87
CA ILE A 116 -2.69 -13.59 8.50
C ILE A 116 -4.20 -13.87 8.63
N PHE A 117 -4.96 -12.93 9.18
CA PHE A 117 -6.40 -13.14 9.37
C PHE A 117 -7.14 -13.29 8.04
N GLY A 118 -6.69 -12.62 6.99
CA GLY A 118 -7.26 -12.74 5.64
C GLY A 118 -7.14 -14.13 5.03
N GLY A 119 -6.02 -14.84 5.29
CA GLY A 119 -5.80 -16.19 4.76
C GLY A 119 -6.34 -17.33 5.64
N PHE A 120 -6.79 -17.03 6.86
CA PHE A 120 -7.22 -18.03 7.84
C PHE A 120 -8.39 -18.92 7.37
N PRO A 121 -9.47 -18.40 6.74
CA PRO A 121 -10.56 -19.28 6.28
C PRO A 121 -10.11 -20.24 5.17
N THR A 122 -9.16 -19.84 4.33
CA THR A 122 -8.57 -20.69 3.29
C THR A 122 -7.73 -21.81 3.90
N LEU A 123 -7.01 -21.52 5.00
CA LEU A 123 -6.30 -22.53 5.78
C LEU A 123 -7.27 -23.55 6.40
N LEU A 124 -8.37 -23.07 6.98
CA LEU A 124 -9.42 -23.93 7.51
C LEU A 124 -10.06 -24.82 6.43
N TYR A 125 -10.26 -24.29 5.22
CA TYR A 125 -10.73 -25.07 4.09
C TYR A 125 -9.77 -26.22 3.74
N LEU A 126 -8.45 -25.97 3.73
CA LEU A 126 -7.46 -27.02 3.44
C LEU A 126 -7.49 -28.17 4.46
N ILE A 127 -7.82 -27.88 5.72
CA ILE A 127 -7.88 -28.88 6.79
C ILE A 127 -9.23 -29.62 6.79
N ILE A 128 -10.33 -28.89 6.65
CA ILE A 128 -11.70 -29.41 6.85
C ILE A 128 -12.33 -29.91 5.54
N GLY A 129 -11.93 -29.35 4.39
CA GLY A 129 -12.45 -29.73 3.06
C GLY A 129 -13.89 -29.26 2.74
N ASN A 130 -14.43 -28.32 3.51
CA ASN A 130 -15.81 -27.82 3.37
C ASN A 130 -15.92 -26.70 2.30
N ASN A 131 -16.81 -26.89 1.32
CA ASN A 131 -17.04 -25.94 0.22
C ASN A 131 -17.49 -24.55 0.69
N VAL A 132 -18.20 -24.45 1.81
CA VAL A 132 -18.63 -23.16 2.36
C VAL A 132 -17.42 -22.33 2.80
N LEU A 133 -16.44 -22.98 3.44
CA LEU A 133 -15.19 -22.33 3.85
C LEU A 133 -14.35 -21.88 2.65
N TYR A 134 -14.40 -22.60 1.53
CA TYR A 134 -13.75 -22.18 0.29
C TYR A 134 -14.32 -20.86 -0.23
N CYS A 135 -15.65 -20.74 -0.35
CA CYS A 135 -16.29 -19.51 -0.79
C CYS A 135 -16.04 -18.34 0.17
N ILE A 136 -16.13 -18.59 1.48
CA ILE A 136 -15.82 -17.60 2.51
C ILE A 136 -14.35 -17.15 2.39
N GLY A 137 -13.43 -18.08 2.16
CA GLY A 137 -12.00 -17.79 1.96
C GLY A 137 -11.73 -16.87 0.78
N LEU A 138 -12.37 -17.09 -0.37
CA LEU A 138 -12.24 -16.21 -1.53
C LEU A 138 -12.70 -14.77 -1.22
N ILE A 139 -13.84 -14.62 -0.53
CA ILE A 139 -14.36 -13.31 -0.14
C ILE A 139 -13.43 -12.65 0.89
N PHE A 140 -12.94 -13.41 1.86
CA PHE A 140 -12.05 -12.92 2.91
C PHE A 140 -10.72 -12.42 2.37
N VAL A 141 -10.13 -13.12 1.39
CA VAL A 141 -8.89 -12.68 0.75
C VAL A 141 -9.09 -11.33 0.05
N ALA A 142 -10.18 -11.17 -0.72
CA ALA A 142 -10.49 -9.90 -1.37
C ALA A 142 -10.74 -8.77 -0.36
N LEU A 143 -11.49 -9.06 0.71
CA LEU A 143 -11.76 -8.12 1.78
C LEU A 143 -10.49 -7.72 2.53
N ALA A 144 -9.60 -8.67 2.79
CA ALA A 144 -8.32 -8.43 3.48
C ALA A 144 -7.45 -7.46 2.68
N VAL A 145 -7.38 -7.59 1.35
CA VAL A 145 -6.67 -6.62 0.49
C VAL A 145 -7.28 -5.22 0.62
N ALA A 146 -8.61 -5.11 0.61
CA ALA A 146 -9.28 -3.81 0.78
C ALA A 146 -8.98 -3.19 2.16
N ILE A 147 -9.05 -3.99 3.23
CA ILE A 147 -8.72 -3.57 4.59
C ILE A 147 -7.25 -3.17 4.71
N GLU A 148 -6.33 -3.92 4.09
CA GLU A 148 -4.90 -3.61 4.07
C GLU A 148 -4.65 -2.23 3.44
N LYS A 149 -5.28 -1.92 2.30
CA LYS A 149 -5.14 -0.59 1.66
C LYS A 149 -5.73 0.52 2.53
N ALA A 150 -6.90 0.31 3.13
CA ALA A 150 -7.50 1.25 4.05
C ALA A 150 -6.62 1.49 5.30
N ALA A 151 -6.09 0.42 5.89
CA ALA A 151 -5.18 0.46 7.03
C ALA A 151 -3.87 1.17 6.67
N THR A 152 -3.29 0.91 5.50
CA THR A 152 -2.09 1.60 5.02
C THR A 152 -2.30 3.11 4.92
N ILE A 153 -3.43 3.54 4.35
CA ILE A 153 -3.80 4.96 4.29
C ILE A 153 -3.98 5.53 5.70
N PHE A 154 -4.58 4.77 6.63
CA PHE A 154 -4.79 5.26 7.99
C PHE A 154 -3.52 5.26 8.85
N LEU A 155 -2.57 4.37 8.63
CA LEU A 155 -1.37 4.25 9.46
C LEU A 155 -0.27 5.20 8.97
N ASP A 156 -0.13 5.38 7.66
CA ASP A 156 0.91 6.22 7.10
C ASP A 156 0.55 7.71 7.22
N ARG A 157 1.30 8.43 8.06
CA ARG A 157 1.12 9.87 8.27
C ARG A 157 1.54 10.68 7.03
N GLN A 158 2.61 10.27 6.35
CA GLN A 158 3.11 10.97 5.16
C GLN A 158 2.12 10.82 4.01
N LEU A 159 1.61 9.61 3.79
CA LEU A 159 0.59 9.35 2.78
C LEU A 159 -0.67 10.18 3.03
N ARG A 160 -1.15 10.25 4.28
CA ARG A 160 -2.31 11.09 4.65
C ARG A 160 -2.08 12.56 4.39
N THR A 161 -0.89 13.08 4.70
CA THR A 161 -0.58 14.48 4.40
C THR A 161 -0.58 14.73 2.90
N THR A 162 0.05 13.86 2.10
CA THR A 162 0.07 13.98 0.64
C THR A 162 -1.34 13.93 0.05
N ILE A 163 -2.17 12.97 0.48
CA ILE A 163 -3.57 12.86 0.04
C ILE A 163 -4.35 14.12 0.41
N LYS A 164 -4.22 14.64 1.65
CA LYS A 164 -4.87 15.88 2.06
C LYS A 164 -4.42 17.07 1.21
N TYR A 165 -3.13 17.17 0.87
CA TYR A 165 -2.63 18.22 -0.02
C TYR A 165 -3.20 18.09 -1.43
N THR A 166 -3.16 16.90 -2.03
CA THR A 166 -3.72 16.65 -3.37
C THR A 166 -5.22 16.94 -3.42
N PHE A 167 -5.98 16.54 -2.41
CA PHE A 167 -7.42 16.80 -2.33
C PHE A 167 -7.73 18.29 -2.13
N ARG A 168 -6.91 19.01 -1.34
CA ARG A 168 -7.03 20.46 -1.18
C ARG A 168 -6.69 21.22 -2.47
N TYR A 169 -5.65 20.82 -3.19
CA TYR A 169 -5.32 21.41 -4.50
C TYR A 169 -6.37 21.11 -5.57
N SER A 170 -6.96 19.92 -5.55
CA SER A 170 -8.10 19.56 -6.42
C SER A 170 -9.33 20.43 -6.12
N LYS A 171 -9.62 20.69 -4.84
CA LYS A 171 -10.68 21.62 -4.42
C LYS A 171 -10.36 23.11 -4.69
N ALA A 172 -9.09 23.51 -4.67
CA ALA A 172 -8.66 24.89 -4.89
C ALA A 172 -8.69 25.33 -6.37
N ARG A 173 -8.90 24.40 -7.32
CA ARG A 173 -9.12 24.72 -8.75
C ARG A 173 -10.52 25.27 -9.07
N ILE A 174 -11.39 25.46 -8.07
CA ILE A 174 -12.60 26.28 -8.19
C ILE A 174 -12.28 27.67 -7.61
N THR A 175 -11.33 28.37 -8.22
CA THR A 175 -11.17 29.81 -8.01
C THR A 175 -11.84 30.50 -9.20
N PRO A 176 -12.78 31.44 -8.97
CA PRO A 176 -13.39 32.17 -10.09
C PRO A 176 -12.26 32.89 -10.84
N MET A 177 -12.20 32.70 -12.16
CA MET A 177 -11.39 33.56 -13.02
C MET A 177 -11.76 35.00 -12.67
N LYS A 178 -10.80 35.77 -12.14
CA LYS A 178 -10.96 37.22 -11.96
C LYS A 178 -11.00 37.87 -13.34
N PHE A 179 -12.16 37.81 -13.99
CA PHE A 179 -12.50 38.74 -15.05
C PHE A 179 -12.72 40.10 -14.38
N ASN A 180 -11.88 41.07 -14.76
CA ASN A 180 -11.98 42.53 -14.57
C ASN A 180 -10.81 43.16 -13.81
N VAL A 181 -9.69 43.33 -14.52
CA VAL A 181 -8.78 44.45 -14.29
C VAL A 181 -8.57 45.30 -15.56
N ALA A 182 -8.98 44.83 -16.75
CA ALA A 182 -8.77 45.56 -17.99
C ALA A 182 -9.86 46.63 -18.32
N ILE A 183 -11.02 46.64 -17.66
CA ILE A 183 -12.09 47.61 -17.98
C ILE A 183 -11.92 48.94 -17.22
N ARG A 184 -11.14 48.98 -16.13
CA ARG A 184 -11.00 50.21 -15.33
C ARG A 184 -10.10 51.27 -16.00
N THR A 185 -9.13 50.88 -16.83
CA THR A 185 -8.24 51.82 -17.52
C THR A 185 -8.87 52.49 -18.74
N VAL A 186 -9.93 51.91 -19.33
CA VAL A 186 -10.62 52.50 -20.49
C VAL A 186 -11.64 53.57 -20.06
N VAL A 187 -12.23 53.42 -18.87
CA VAL A 187 -13.19 54.40 -18.32
C VAL A 187 -12.48 55.62 -17.71
N GLU A 188 -11.24 55.46 -17.22
CA GLU A 188 -10.45 56.54 -16.63
C GLU A 188 -9.66 57.34 -17.69
N GLY A 189 -9.44 56.77 -18.89
CA GLY A 189 -8.81 57.43 -20.03
C GLY A 189 -9.75 58.30 -20.89
N THR A 190 -11.06 58.26 -20.66
CA THR A 190 -12.07 58.98 -21.47
C THR A 190 -12.69 60.20 -20.77
N ARG A 191 -12.23 60.58 -19.56
CA ARG A 191 -12.58 61.84 -18.92
C ARG A 191 -11.37 62.78 -18.78
N LYS A 192 -10.96 63.37 -19.91
CA LYS A 192 -10.51 64.77 -19.92
C LYS A 192 -11.56 65.57 -20.69
N PRO A 193 -12.14 66.60 -20.06
CA PRO A 193 -12.20 67.87 -20.76
C PRO A 193 -11.76 69.04 -19.87
N MET A 194 -10.92 69.88 -20.49
CA MET A 194 -10.91 71.34 -20.49
C MET A 194 -11.45 72.11 -19.27
N ALA A 195 -10.54 72.86 -18.64
CA ALA A 195 -10.66 74.17 -17.98
C ALA A 195 -9.63 74.16 -16.83
N GLN A 196 -8.68 75.07 -16.69
CA GLN A 196 -8.73 76.50 -16.92
C GLN A 196 -7.35 77.01 -17.37
N PHE A 197 -7.33 77.62 -18.55
CA PHE A 197 -6.56 78.85 -18.75
C PHE A 197 -7.30 79.96 -17.99
N ALA A 198 -6.63 80.70 -17.11
CA ALA A 198 -6.71 82.16 -17.00
C ALA A 198 -6.12 82.69 -15.67
N LYS A 199 -5.04 83.47 -15.83
CA LYS A 199 -4.47 84.52 -14.97
C LYS A 199 -3.87 84.13 -13.62
#